data_AF-A0A923VSF0-F1
#
_entry.id   AF-A0A923VSF0-F1
#
_cell.length_a   1.000
_cell.length_b   1.000
_cell.length_c   1.000
_cell.angle_alpha   90.00
_cell.angle_beta   90.00
_cell.angle_gamma   90.00
#
_symmetry.space_group_name_H-M   'P 1'
#
loop_
_entity.id
_entity.type
_entity.pdbx_description
1 polymer ?
#
loop_
_entity_poly.entity_id
_entity_poly.type
_entity_poly.pdbx_seq_one_letter_code
_entity_poly.pdbx_strand_id
1 'polypeptide(L)'
;MDVFFSHQLWENKTPILHINNAIFHLGIEENEVFFNKVLESINFRKKILADKIGIEKTNKLIAKYLLLKKWRLQSIVKVGFLITEPLLKKLIFARKPSLLSFDIYRLGYICKIK
;
A
#
# COMPACT_ATOMS: atom_id res chain seq x y z
N MET A 1 -9.67 -2.06 -11.48
CA MET A 1 -8.98 -2.29 -10.20
C MET A 1 -9.81 -1.67 -9.09
N ASP A 2 -10.08 -2.42 -8.04
CA ASP A 2 -11.13 -2.12 -7.05
C ASP A 2 -10.92 -0.79 -6.32
N VAL A 3 -9.66 -0.40 -6.08
CA VAL A 3 -9.33 0.88 -5.42
C VAL A 3 -9.71 2.08 -6.29
N PHE A 4 -9.50 1.98 -7.60
CA PHE A 4 -9.90 3.05 -8.53
C PHE A 4 -11.42 3.17 -8.59
N PHE A 5 -12.11 2.03 -8.71
CA PHE A 5 -13.57 2.00 -8.69
C PHE A 5 -14.15 2.56 -7.38
N SER A 6 -13.57 2.17 -6.23
CA SER A 6 -13.95 2.70 -4.92
C SER A 6 -13.75 4.21 -4.81
N HIS A 7 -12.67 4.75 -5.39
CA HIS A 7 -12.44 6.19 -5.43
C HIS A 7 -13.50 6.90 -6.29
N GLN A 8 -13.88 6.34 -7.45
CA GLN A 8 -14.94 6.92 -8.30
C GLN A 8 -16.31 6.94 -7.59
N LEU A 9 -16.66 5.88 -6.84
CA LEU A 9 -17.87 5.88 -6.02
C LEU A 9 -17.84 6.98 -4.96
N TRP A 10 -16.67 7.20 -4.35
CA TRP A 10 -16.47 8.29 -3.40
C TRP A 10 -16.58 9.67 -4.06
N GLU A 11 -15.97 9.88 -5.22
CA GLU A 11 -16.07 11.12 -6.00
C GLU A 11 -17.53 11.44 -6.35
N ASN A 12 -18.29 10.42 -6.74
CA ASN A 12 -19.71 10.52 -7.09
C ASN A 12 -20.66 10.54 -5.88
N LYS A 13 -20.13 10.52 -4.65
CA LYS A 13 -20.90 10.47 -3.39
C LYS A 13 -21.95 9.35 -3.39
N THR A 14 -21.62 8.21 -4.00
CA THR A 14 -22.54 7.08 -4.15
C THR A 14 -22.78 6.41 -2.79
N PRO A 15 -24.04 6.18 -2.37
CA PRO A 15 -24.32 5.47 -1.12
C PRO A 15 -23.86 4.01 -1.23
N ILE A 16 -23.10 3.55 -0.23
CA ILE A 16 -22.59 2.18 -0.17
C ILE A 16 -23.38 1.41 0.88
N LEU A 17 -24.05 0.33 0.44
CA LEU A 17 -24.66 -0.64 1.34
C LEU A 17 -23.65 -1.77 1.62
N HIS A 18 -23.14 -1.82 2.84
CA HIS A 18 -22.27 -2.92 3.26
C HIS A 18 -23.10 -4.13 3.69
N ILE A 19 -22.83 -5.28 3.08
CA ILE A 19 -23.40 -6.57 3.49
C ILE A 19 -22.43 -7.30 4.44
N ASN A 20 -22.97 -7.97 5.46
CA ASN A 20 -22.19 -8.75 6.42
C ASN A 20 -21.88 -10.14 5.85
N ASN A 21 -20.99 -10.23 4.86
CA ASN A 21 -20.56 -11.48 4.25
C ASN A 21 -19.08 -11.76 4.58
N ALA A 22 -18.83 -12.44 5.70
CA ALA A 22 -17.47 -12.75 6.13
C ALA A 22 -16.82 -13.77 5.18
N ILE A 23 -15.57 -13.51 4.78
CA ILE A 23 -14.81 -14.38 3.89
C ILE A 23 -13.76 -15.14 4.72
N PHE A 24 -13.60 -16.43 4.46
CA PHE A 24 -12.57 -17.26 5.09
C PHE A 24 -11.23 -17.13 4.34
N HIS A 25 -10.17 -16.83 5.08
CA HIS A 25 -8.81 -16.90 4.56
C HIS A 25 -8.20 -18.27 4.90
N LEU A 26 -8.24 -19.18 3.94
CA LEU A 26 -7.83 -20.58 4.11
C LEU A 26 -6.30 -20.81 3.97
N GLY A 27 -5.50 -19.76 3.83
CA GLY A 27 -4.04 -19.88 3.68
C GLY A 27 -3.60 -20.60 2.40
N ILE A 28 -4.43 -20.56 1.34
CA ILE A 28 -4.18 -21.26 0.07
C ILE A 28 -3.06 -20.59 -0.74
N GLU A 29 -2.77 -19.32 -0.45
CA GLU A 29 -1.75 -18.55 -1.16
C GLU A 29 -0.43 -18.50 -0.39
N GLU A 30 0.66 -18.78 -1.08
CA GLU A 30 2.01 -18.65 -0.52
C GLU A 30 2.36 -17.19 -0.21
N ASN A 31 3.07 -16.96 0.89
CA ASN A 31 3.45 -15.62 1.34
C ASN A 31 4.22 -14.83 0.27
N GLU A 32 5.08 -15.50 -0.51
CA GLU A 32 5.86 -14.85 -1.56
C GLU A 32 4.98 -14.37 -2.72
N VAL A 33 4.00 -15.18 -3.12
CA VAL A 33 3.02 -14.83 -4.15
C VAL A 33 2.17 -13.65 -3.68
N PHE A 34 1.65 -13.70 -2.46
CA PHE A 34 0.91 -12.59 -1.85
C PHE A 34 1.75 -11.31 -1.83
N PHE A 35 3.00 -11.41 -1.38
CA PHE A 35 3.90 -10.28 -1.27
C PHE A 35 4.16 -9.61 -2.62
N ASN A 36 4.42 -10.40 -3.67
CA ASN A 36 4.63 -9.88 -5.01
C ASN A 36 3.39 -9.17 -5.56
N LYS A 37 2.19 -9.75 -5.38
CA LYS A 37 0.92 -9.12 -5.73
C LYS A 37 0.73 -7.77 -5.02
N VAL A 38 1.16 -7.66 -3.77
CA VAL A 38 1.13 -6.40 -3.02
C VAL A 38 2.05 -5.35 -3.66
N LEU A 39 3.28 -5.72 -4.03
CA LEU A 39 4.22 -4.79 -4.66
C LEU A 39 3.71 -4.30 -6.02
N GLU A 40 3.17 -5.20 -6.84
CA GLU A 40 2.53 -4.86 -8.11
C GLU A 40 1.35 -3.90 -7.90
N SER A 41 0.50 -4.19 -6.90
CA SER A 41 -0.62 -3.32 -6.56
C SER A 41 -0.15 -1.92 -6.15
N ILE A 42 0.92 -1.81 -5.35
CA ILE A 42 1.49 -0.51 -4.93
C ILE A 42 2.01 0.26 -6.14
N ASN A 43 2.73 -0.41 -7.04
CA ASN A 43 3.26 0.21 -8.25
C ASN A 43 2.15 0.78 -9.14
N PHE A 44 1.11 -0.02 -9.40
CA PHE A 44 -0.05 0.41 -10.17
C PHE A 44 -0.80 1.56 -9.48
N ARG A 45 -1.05 1.44 -8.16
CA ARG A 45 -1.73 2.48 -7.38
C ARG A 45 -0.99 3.80 -7.47
N LYS A 46 0.33 3.80 -7.34
CA LYS A 46 1.14 5.01 -7.49
C LYS A 46 0.97 5.61 -8.89
N LYS A 47 1.13 4.79 -9.93
CA LYS A 47 1.06 5.23 -11.33
C LYS A 47 -0.28 5.85 -11.73
N ILE A 48 -1.40 5.33 -11.22
CA ILE A 48 -2.75 5.69 -11.71
C ILE A 48 -3.52 6.58 -10.75
N LEU A 49 -3.20 6.53 -9.44
CA LEU A 49 -3.97 7.21 -8.41
C LEU A 49 -3.23 8.36 -7.75
N ALA A 50 -1.89 8.45 -7.79
CA ALA A 50 -1.15 9.45 -7.02
C ALA A 50 -1.48 10.90 -7.40
N ASP A 51 -1.92 11.14 -8.63
CA ASP A 51 -2.28 12.46 -9.15
C ASP A 51 -3.80 12.71 -9.17
N LYS A 52 -4.62 11.79 -8.62
CA LYS A 52 -6.08 11.95 -8.54
C LYS A 52 -6.47 12.85 -7.38
N ILE A 53 -7.41 13.75 -7.62
CA ILE A 53 -7.86 14.73 -6.63
C ILE A 53 -8.59 14.01 -5.50
N GLY A 54 -8.19 14.26 -4.25
CA GLY A 54 -8.87 13.69 -3.08
C GLY A 54 -8.56 12.21 -2.84
N ILE A 55 -7.62 11.60 -3.57
CA ILE A 55 -7.21 10.21 -3.38
C ILE A 55 -6.71 9.92 -1.96
N GLU A 56 -6.14 10.93 -1.29
CA GLU A 56 -5.69 10.85 0.09
C GLU A 56 -6.83 10.56 1.07
N LYS A 57 -8.08 10.82 0.69
CA LYS A 57 -9.28 10.54 1.51
C LYS A 57 -9.72 9.07 1.41
N THR A 58 -9.40 8.38 0.31
CA THR A 58 -9.81 6.98 0.09
C THR A 58 -8.66 5.98 0.20
N ASN A 59 -7.41 6.44 0.05
CA ASN A 59 -6.22 5.56 0.08
C ASN A 59 -5.17 6.08 1.08
N LYS A 60 -5.15 5.45 2.26
CA LYS A 60 -4.24 5.80 3.37
C LYS A 60 -2.75 5.68 3.01
N LEU A 61 -2.36 4.73 2.16
CA LEU A 61 -0.96 4.56 1.76
C LEU A 61 -0.51 5.73 0.88
N ILE A 62 -1.34 6.11 -0.10
CA ILE A 62 -1.08 7.28 -0.95
C ILE A 62 -1.11 8.56 -0.13
N ALA A 63 -2.04 8.70 0.81
CA ALA A 63 -2.09 9.86 1.71
C ALA A 63 -0.76 10.08 2.45
N LYS A 64 -0.19 9.01 3.03
CA LYS A 64 1.12 9.07 3.71
C LYS A 64 2.25 9.39 2.73
N TYR A 65 2.25 8.79 1.54
CA TYR A 65 3.21 9.09 0.49
C TYR A 65 3.17 10.56 0.06
N LEU A 66 1.97 11.12 -0.17
CA LEU A 66 1.78 12.52 -0.54
C LEU A 66 2.20 13.47 0.59
N LEU A 67 1.97 13.11 1.85
CA LEU A 67 2.47 13.87 3.00
C LEU A 67 4.01 13.93 3.01
N LEU A 68 4.68 12.78 2.81
CA LEU A 68 6.15 12.74 2.70
C LEU A 68 6.67 13.56 1.51
N LYS A 69 5.97 13.52 0.38
CA LYS A 69 6.29 14.32 -0.81
C LYS A 69 6.13 15.81 -0.51
N LYS A 70 5.04 16.22 0.16
CA LYS A 70 4.78 17.61 0.60
C LYS A 70 5.88 18.15 1.51
N TRP A 71 6.38 17.32 2.42
CA TRP A 71 7.48 17.69 3.33
C TRP A 71 8.88 17.47 2.73
N ARG A 72 8.98 17.09 1.45
CA ARG A 72 10.25 16.77 0.77
C ARG A 72 11.06 15.65 1.47
N LEU A 73 10.41 14.83 2.29
CA LEU A 73 11.03 13.70 3.01
C LEU A 73 11.08 12.41 2.17
N GLN A 74 10.48 12.40 0.98
CA GLN A 74 10.46 11.21 0.12
C GLN A 74 11.86 10.63 -0.12
N SER A 75 12.84 11.48 -0.42
CA SER A 75 14.22 11.04 -0.69
C SER A 75 14.89 10.45 0.55
N ILE A 76 14.65 11.04 1.73
CA ILE A 76 15.19 10.56 3.01
C ILE A 76 14.61 9.17 3.31
N VAL A 77 13.29 9.02 3.19
CA VAL A 77 12.60 7.74 3.42
C VAL A 77 13.05 6.69 2.40
N LYS A 78 13.24 7.07 1.13
CA LYS A 78 13.78 6.18 0.11
C LYS A 78 15.17 5.66 0.49
N VAL A 79 16.09 6.53 0.89
CA VAL A 79 17.46 6.13 1.27
C VAL A 79 17.42 5.22 2.50
N GLY A 80 16.68 5.60 3.54
CA GLY A 80 16.51 4.77 4.74
C GLY A 80 15.88 3.40 4.41
N PHE A 81 14.93 3.37 3.47
CA PHE A 81 14.31 2.12 3.01
C PHE A 81 15.31 1.22 2.28
N LEU A 82 16.16 1.74 1.41
CA LEU A 82 17.16 0.91 0.70
C LEU A 82 18.10 0.18 1.67
N ILE A 83 18.44 0.80 2.80
CA ILE A 83 19.27 0.20 3.84
C ILE A 83 18.49 -0.85 4.63
N THR A 84 17.22 -0.57 4.95
CA THR A 84 16.39 -1.41 5.83
C THR A 84 15.59 -2.50 5.09
N GLU A 85 15.49 -2.44 3.76
CA GLU A 85 14.70 -3.33 2.91
C GLU A 85 14.99 -4.82 3.14
N PRO A 86 16.25 -5.29 3.21
CA PRO A 86 16.55 -6.71 3.46
C PRO A 86 16.10 -7.16 4.85
N LEU A 87 16.29 -6.32 5.86
CA LEU A 87 15.88 -6.60 7.24
C LEU A 87 14.36 -6.68 7.35
N LEU A 88 13.64 -5.72 6.76
CA LEU A 88 12.19 -5.71 6.72
C LEU A 88 11.65 -6.96 6.02
N LYS A 89 12.24 -7.34 4.87
CA LYS A 89 11.87 -8.56 4.15
C LYS A 89 12.04 -9.80 5.04
N LYS A 90 13.17 -9.92 5.74
CA LYS A 90 13.41 -11.03 6.70
C LYS A 90 12.37 -11.08 7.83
N LEU A 91 11.97 -9.93 8.38
CA LEU A 91 10.94 -9.85 9.44
C LEU A 91 9.53 -10.19 8.93
N ILE A 92 9.24 -9.92 7.65
CA ILE A 92 7.96 -10.23 7.01
C ILE A 92 7.83 -11.74 6.76
N PHE A 93 8.91 -12.41 6.32
CA PHE A 93 8.92 -13.85 6.05
C PHE A 93 9.36 -14.70 7.25
N ALA A 94 9.52 -14.10 8.43
CA ALA A 94 9.83 -14.84 9.65
C ALA A 94 8.65 -15.74 10.07
N ARG A 95 8.94 -16.78 10.87
CA ARG A 95 7.90 -17.64 11.47
C ARG A 95 6.82 -16.87 12.24
N LYS A 96 7.20 -15.70 12.80
CA LYS A 96 6.28 -14.74 13.41
C LYS A 96 6.33 -13.43 12.61
N PRO A 97 5.50 -13.30 11.56
CA PRO A 97 5.55 -12.15 10.66
C PRO A 97 5.14 -10.86 11.38
N SER A 98 5.85 -9.77 11.10
CA SER A 98 5.56 -8.45 11.66
C SER A 98 4.74 -7.60 10.70
N LEU A 99 3.48 -7.32 11.05
CA LEU A 99 2.60 -6.43 10.29
C LEU A 99 3.13 -4.99 10.25
N LEU A 100 3.77 -4.54 11.33
CA LEU A 100 4.41 -3.22 11.35
C LEU A 100 5.56 -3.14 10.33
N SER A 101 6.39 -4.18 10.26
CA SER A 101 7.47 -4.26 9.27
C SER A 101 6.93 -4.28 7.85
N PHE A 102 5.79 -4.96 7.63
CA PHE A 102 5.09 -4.94 6.36
C PHE A 102 4.56 -3.55 5.99
N ASP A 103 3.95 -2.82 6.93
CA ASP A 103 3.49 -1.44 6.73
C ASP A 103 4.64 -0.49 6.35
N ILE A 104 5.77 -0.58 7.06
CA ILE A 104 6.97 0.20 6.79
C ILE A 104 7.52 -0.17 5.41
N TYR A 105 7.55 -1.46 5.06
CA TYR A 105 7.99 -1.92 3.75
C TYR A 105 7.15 -1.30 2.63
N ARG A 106 5.81 -1.32 2.75
CA ARG A 106 4.92 -0.75 1.74
C ARG A 106 5.14 0.76 1.54
N LEU A 107 5.34 1.50 2.64
CA LEU A 107 5.59 2.95 2.59
C LEU A 107 6.97 3.27 2.02
N GLY A 108 8.01 2.53 2.39
CA GLY A 108 9.34 2.69 1.82
C GLY A 108 9.38 2.33 0.34
N TYR A 109 8.71 1.23 -0.04
CA TYR A 109 8.64 0.75 -1.41
C TYR A 109 7.96 1.76 -2.35
N ILE A 110 6.83 2.36 -1.96
CA ILE A 110 6.16 3.39 -2.78
C ILE A 110 7.03 4.65 -2.97
N CYS A 111 7.90 4.98 -1.99
CA CYS A 111 8.87 6.05 -2.11
C CYS A 111 10.07 5.68 -3.01
N LYS A 112 10.45 4.39 -3.07
CA LYS A 112 11.56 3.86 -3.88
C LYS A 112 11.24 3.83 -5.36
N ILE A 113 10.07 3.31 -5.72
CA ILE A 113 9.63 3.17 -7.12
C ILE A 113 9.45 4.55 -7.77
N LYS A 114 9.64 4.63 -9.10
CA LYS A 114 9.48 5.88 -9.85
C LYS A 114 8.01 6.28 -9.92
#